data_AF-W6XTY8-F1
#
_entry.id   AF-W6XTY8-F1
#
_cell.length_a   1.000
_cell.length_b   1.000
_cell.length_c   1.000
_cell.angle_alpha   90.00
_cell.angle_beta   90.00
_cell.angle_gamma   90.00
#
_symmetry.space_group_name_H-M   'P 1'
#
loop_
_entity.id
_entity.type
_entity.pdbx_description
1 polymer ?
#
loop_
_entity_poly.entity_id
_entity_poly.type
_entity_poly.pdbx_seq_one_letter_code
_entity_poly.pdbx_strand_id
1 'polypeptide(L)'
;MAPPSYARATASSISKASPNPKTPARLSKADNSTPTSQEKKKVLKRPSTLTSHQKDTITYKRDLYHITPKDPSKLCFLSLLPSELRTQIYTYILPSTHYISPSWPSSLSKPKHQAPPSLLHISRAIRIEAAYTYYTATTFHFTVRNLDFSPVTRWLEDLVPQHRALLPRNHRGLEINVIPAVKSTFTYPPKGWLLDADMEHHWRACQPFGNIYTVHGEAHKMHFVVFCRLAEWWRWWGALQLKGEVKCNYAFEQSPFANPFGIPDFLDEVVLRQFLRHHGCVVGMTCVDKAWRRNRRVSAGMKGEGVRFLEALDRWYMNRWGDQESANEWNTRMEEAKKAVRRW
;
A
#
# COMPACT_ATOMS: atom_id res chain seq x y z
N MET A 1 -39.95 -4.95 -18.09
CA MET A 1 -38.94 -5.57 -17.20
C MET A 1 -39.28 -5.19 -15.76
N ALA A 2 -39.31 -6.15 -14.83
CA ALA A 2 -39.75 -5.92 -13.46
C ALA A 2 -38.59 -5.46 -12.54
N PRO A 3 -38.86 -4.63 -11.51
CA PRO A 3 -37.85 -4.20 -10.54
C PRO A 3 -37.54 -5.28 -9.48
N PRO A 4 -36.35 -5.28 -8.87
CA PRO A 4 -35.95 -6.27 -7.87
C PRO A 4 -36.59 -6.03 -6.49
N SER A 5 -36.90 -7.14 -5.80
CA SER A 5 -37.52 -7.15 -4.47
C SER A 5 -36.49 -7.01 -3.33
N TYR A 6 -36.82 -6.23 -2.30
CA TYR A 6 -36.05 -6.13 -1.06
C TYR A 6 -36.58 -7.10 0.00
N ALA A 7 -35.94 -8.25 0.16
CA ALA A 7 -36.18 -9.14 1.30
C ALA A 7 -35.19 -8.84 2.45
N ARG A 8 -35.74 -8.54 3.62
CA ARG A 8 -35.00 -8.23 4.86
C ARG A 8 -35.12 -9.42 5.81
N ALA A 9 -34.00 -9.96 6.30
CA ALA A 9 -34.01 -11.01 7.32
C ALA A 9 -33.81 -10.40 8.72
N THR A 10 -34.61 -10.84 9.69
CA THR A 10 -34.57 -10.41 11.09
C THR A 10 -34.71 -11.61 12.02
N ALA A 11 -34.06 -11.53 13.19
CA ALA A 11 -34.26 -12.41 14.37
C ALA A 11 -33.81 -13.88 14.20
N SER A 12 -33.42 -14.63 15.25
CA SER A 12 -32.97 -14.27 16.62
C SER A 12 -32.50 -15.52 17.38
N SER A 13 -31.62 -15.34 18.38
CA SER A 13 -31.46 -16.16 19.60
C SER A 13 -31.07 -17.64 19.49
N ILE A 14 -30.08 -18.05 20.31
CA ILE A 14 -30.31 -18.98 21.43
C ILE A 14 -29.12 -18.85 22.42
N SER A 15 -29.45 -18.60 23.68
CA SER A 15 -28.52 -18.56 24.80
C SER A 15 -28.14 -19.97 25.26
N LYS A 16 -26.90 -20.17 25.74
CA LYS A 16 -26.57 -21.22 26.71
C LYS A 16 -25.45 -20.76 27.64
N ALA A 17 -25.69 -20.89 28.94
CA ALA A 17 -24.78 -20.49 30.01
C ALA A 17 -24.14 -21.70 30.70
N SER A 18 -22.94 -21.50 31.26
CA SER A 18 -22.35 -22.05 32.52
C SER A 18 -22.65 -23.50 33.00
N PRO A 19 -21.69 -24.21 33.66
CA PRO A 19 -21.11 -23.68 34.92
C PRO A 19 -19.63 -24.00 35.25
N ASN A 20 -19.11 -23.26 36.24
CA ASN A 20 -17.90 -23.57 37.02
C ASN A 20 -18.08 -24.81 37.93
N PRO A 21 -16.98 -25.47 38.29
CA PRO A 21 -16.81 -26.09 39.61
C PRO A 21 -15.72 -25.40 40.48
N LYS A 22 -15.73 -25.71 41.78
CA LYS A 22 -15.07 -24.97 42.87
C LYS A 22 -13.71 -25.56 43.29
N THR A 23 -12.92 -24.74 43.98
CA THR A 23 -11.73 -25.10 44.77
C THR A 23 -12.10 -25.96 46.01
N PRO A 24 -11.22 -26.89 46.40
CA PRO A 24 -10.65 -26.93 47.77
C PRO A 24 -9.13 -27.21 47.70
N ALA A 25 -8.25 -27.09 48.70
CA ALA A 25 -8.16 -26.52 50.05
C ALA A 25 -6.66 -26.68 50.48
N ARG A 26 -6.24 -26.14 51.62
CA ARG A 26 -4.84 -26.17 52.12
C ARG A 26 -4.48 -27.45 52.88
N LEU A 27 -3.20 -27.84 52.84
CA LEU A 27 -2.31 -28.42 53.88
C LEU A 27 -0.87 -28.48 53.28
N SER A 28 0.29 -28.37 53.93
CA SER A 28 0.84 -27.56 55.06
C SER A 28 2.23 -28.15 55.42
N LYS A 29 3.32 -27.34 55.47
CA LYS A 29 4.68 -27.68 56.00
C LYS A 29 5.45 -28.79 55.20
N ALA A 30 6.77 -28.89 55.09
CA ALA A 30 7.97 -28.04 55.27
C ALA A 30 9.13 -28.70 54.44
N ASP A 31 10.42 -28.32 54.40
CA ASP A 31 11.21 -27.26 55.07
C ASP A 31 12.53 -26.91 54.29
N ASN A 32 13.30 -25.93 54.79
CA ASN A 32 14.73 -25.62 54.63
C ASN A 32 15.56 -26.13 53.41
N SER A 33 16.04 -25.19 52.58
CA SER A 33 17.47 -24.78 52.56
C SER A 33 17.77 -23.70 51.50
N THR A 34 18.59 -22.71 51.87
CA THR A 34 19.19 -21.71 50.96
C THR A 34 20.55 -22.23 50.48
N PRO A 35 21.01 -21.89 49.25
CA PRO A 35 21.84 -20.69 49.16
C PRO A 35 21.61 -19.80 47.92
N THR A 36 21.48 -18.50 48.20
CA THR A 36 22.16 -17.38 47.54
C THR A 36 22.54 -17.47 46.04
N SER A 37 21.60 -17.08 45.17
CA SER A 37 21.92 -16.19 44.04
C SER A 37 20.65 -15.48 43.56
N GLN A 38 20.50 -14.20 43.89
CA GLN A 38 19.46 -13.36 43.29
C GLN A 38 20.02 -12.60 42.08
N GLU A 39 20.23 -13.33 40.99
CA GLU A 39 20.03 -12.72 39.68
C GLU A 39 18.65 -12.06 39.65
N LYS A 40 18.56 -10.86 39.07
CA LYS A 40 17.29 -10.17 38.86
C LYS A 40 16.42 -11.00 37.92
N LYS A 41 15.57 -11.88 38.49
CA LYS A 41 14.52 -12.61 37.77
C LYS A 41 13.69 -11.60 36.99
N LYS A 42 13.97 -11.47 35.69
CA LYS A 42 13.12 -10.74 34.74
C LYS A 42 11.76 -11.42 34.81
N VAL A 43 10.81 -10.77 35.48
CA VAL A 43 9.44 -11.23 35.57
C VAL A 43 8.93 -11.41 34.15
N LEU A 44 8.76 -12.67 33.74
CA LEU A 44 8.30 -13.02 32.40
C LEU A 44 6.91 -12.42 32.22
N LYS A 45 6.85 -11.32 31.46
CA LYS A 45 5.61 -10.59 31.21
C LYS A 45 4.58 -11.57 30.64
N ARG A 46 3.45 -11.69 31.33
CA ARG A 46 2.35 -12.61 30.96
C ARG A 46 1.98 -12.36 29.49
N PRO A 47 1.81 -13.40 28.64
CA PRO A 47 1.65 -13.20 27.19
C PRO A 47 0.53 -12.24 26.77
N SER A 48 -0.47 -12.02 27.61
CA SER A 48 -1.53 -11.01 27.45
C SER A 48 -1.04 -9.56 27.44
N THR A 49 0.13 -9.27 28.01
CA THR A 49 0.71 -7.91 28.14
C THR A 49 1.74 -7.55 27.06
N LEU A 50 2.06 -8.50 26.17
CA LEU A 50 2.86 -8.22 24.97
C LEU A 50 1.97 -7.53 23.93
N THR A 51 2.45 -6.43 23.35
CA THR A 51 1.80 -5.83 22.16
C THR A 51 1.84 -6.83 21.00
N SER A 52 0.91 -6.72 20.03
CA SER A 52 0.92 -7.62 18.85
C SER A 52 2.31 -7.67 18.22
N HIS A 53 2.89 -6.49 17.98
CA HIS A 53 4.24 -6.34 17.45
C HIS A 53 5.32 -7.14 18.21
N GLN A 54 5.26 -7.19 19.55
CA GLN A 54 6.20 -7.97 20.36
C GLN A 54 5.93 -9.47 20.26
N LYS A 55 4.67 -9.90 20.18
CA LYS A 55 4.30 -11.30 19.93
C LYS A 55 4.83 -11.74 18.57
N ASP A 56 4.59 -10.97 17.52
CA ASP A 56 5.02 -11.26 16.15
C ASP A 56 6.56 -11.34 16.03
N THR A 57 7.28 -10.52 16.80
CA THR A 57 8.75 -10.57 16.88
C THR A 57 9.24 -11.82 17.62
N ILE A 58 8.56 -12.24 18.70
CA ILE A 58 8.89 -13.45 19.46
C ILE A 58 8.58 -14.72 18.64
N THR A 59 7.44 -14.77 17.96
CA THR A 59 7.08 -15.85 17.04
C THR A 59 8.13 -15.98 15.94
N TYR A 60 8.47 -14.87 15.25
CA TYR A 60 9.50 -14.87 14.21
C TYR A 60 10.87 -15.39 14.71
N LYS A 61 11.34 -14.95 15.89
CA LYS A 61 12.61 -15.45 16.45
C LYS A 61 12.54 -16.90 16.93
N ARG A 62 11.37 -17.39 17.31
CA ARG A 62 11.13 -18.80 17.67
C ARG A 62 11.06 -19.71 16.44
N ASP A 63 10.76 -19.14 15.28
CA ASP A 63 10.72 -19.77 13.95
C ASP A 63 12.05 -19.65 13.17
N LEU A 64 13.20 -19.47 13.84
CA LEU A 64 14.53 -19.64 13.21
C LEU A 64 14.81 -21.13 12.97
N TYR A 65 14.19 -21.68 11.93
CA TYR A 65 14.27 -23.10 11.57
C TYR A 65 15.71 -23.51 11.23
N HIS A 66 16.13 -24.66 11.78
CA HIS A 66 17.26 -25.39 11.22
C HIS A 66 16.91 -25.80 9.79
N ILE A 67 17.63 -25.29 8.79
CA ILE A 67 17.44 -25.70 7.40
C ILE A 67 17.99 -27.12 7.28
N THR A 68 17.14 -28.10 6.98
CA THR A 68 17.60 -29.46 6.67
C THR A 68 17.65 -29.65 5.15
N PRO A 69 18.73 -30.23 4.60
CA PRO A 69 18.76 -30.64 3.20
C PRO A 69 17.64 -31.65 2.90
N LYS A 70 17.03 -31.58 1.70
CA LYS A 70 16.09 -32.62 1.25
C LYS A 70 16.79 -33.97 1.04
N ASP A 71 18.07 -33.93 0.69
CA ASP A 71 18.93 -35.08 0.47
C ASP A 71 20.16 -34.92 1.38
N PRO A 72 20.30 -35.70 2.46
CA PRO A 72 21.39 -35.57 3.41
C PRO A 72 22.74 -36.04 2.84
N SER A 73 22.75 -36.77 1.71
CA SER A 73 23.98 -37.19 1.04
C SER A 73 24.66 -36.05 0.26
N LYS A 74 23.94 -34.95 0.02
CA LYS A 74 24.42 -33.80 -0.75
C LYS A 74 24.71 -32.61 0.15
N LEU A 75 25.91 -32.06 0.02
CA LEU A 75 26.33 -30.85 0.74
C LEU A 75 25.43 -29.67 0.34
N CYS A 76 24.71 -29.13 1.32
CA CYS A 76 24.01 -27.85 1.18
C CYS A 76 24.69 -26.82 2.08
N PHE A 77 25.62 -26.07 1.50
CA PHE A 77 26.40 -25.06 2.23
C PHE A 77 25.51 -24.06 2.97
N LEU A 78 24.38 -23.66 2.38
CA LEU A 78 23.44 -22.73 3.02
C LEU A 78 22.86 -23.27 4.35
N SER A 79 22.64 -24.58 4.47
CA SER A 79 22.15 -25.17 5.74
C SER A 79 23.21 -25.28 6.84
N LEU A 80 24.50 -25.31 6.47
CA LEU A 80 25.61 -25.40 7.42
C LEU A 80 25.93 -24.05 8.09
N LEU A 81 25.50 -22.94 7.48
CA LEU A 81 25.76 -21.60 7.98
C LEU A 81 24.80 -21.22 9.12
N PRO A 82 25.27 -20.54 10.18
CA PRO A 82 24.43 -19.86 11.17
C PRO A 82 23.45 -18.87 10.52
N SER A 83 22.30 -18.63 11.17
CA SER A 83 21.22 -17.79 10.63
C SER A 83 21.67 -16.34 10.39
N GLU A 84 22.65 -15.87 11.16
CA GLU A 84 23.30 -14.57 11.03
C GLU A 84 24.01 -14.43 9.68
N LEU A 85 24.83 -15.43 9.31
CA LEU A 85 25.52 -15.45 8.01
C LEU A 85 24.54 -15.64 6.86
N ARG A 86 23.50 -16.46 7.03
CA ARG A 86 22.42 -16.57 6.03
C ARG A 86 21.71 -15.23 5.82
N THR A 87 21.40 -14.50 6.89
CA THR A 87 20.76 -13.18 6.82
C THR A 87 21.64 -12.14 6.13
N GLN A 88 22.96 -12.16 6.38
CA GLN A 88 23.92 -11.34 5.63
C GLN A 88 23.90 -11.69 4.14
N ILE A 89 24.01 -12.98 3.78
CA ILE A 89 23.93 -13.46 2.39
C ILE A 89 22.64 -12.99 1.72
N TYR A 90 21.49 -13.10 2.40
CA TYR A 90 20.21 -12.63 1.88
C TYR A 90 20.21 -11.11 1.64
N THR A 91 20.88 -10.33 2.48
CA THR A 91 21.00 -8.88 2.33
C THR A 91 21.82 -8.48 1.08
N TYR A 92 22.79 -9.30 0.66
CA TYR A 92 23.57 -9.08 -0.56
C TYR A 92 22.91 -9.65 -1.84
N ILE A 93 22.13 -10.74 -1.73
CA ILE A 93 21.51 -11.40 -2.88
C ILE A 93 20.14 -10.80 -3.22
N LEU A 94 19.38 -10.35 -2.23
CA LEU A 94 18.06 -9.75 -2.46
C LEU A 94 18.22 -8.32 -3.02
N PRO A 95 17.34 -7.89 -3.93
CA PRO A 95 17.45 -6.57 -4.54
C PRO A 95 17.12 -5.47 -3.51
N SER A 96 17.91 -4.39 -3.54
CA SER A 96 17.65 -3.18 -2.75
C SER A 96 16.40 -2.41 -3.21
N THR A 97 16.09 -2.50 -4.51
CA THR A 97 14.88 -1.95 -5.14
C THR A 97 14.27 -2.98 -6.08
N HIS A 98 12.96 -3.17 -6.02
CA HIS A 98 12.20 -4.09 -6.88
C HIS A 98 11.10 -3.33 -7.63
N TYR A 99 11.19 -3.32 -8.96
CA TYR A 99 10.29 -2.58 -9.84
C TYR A 99 9.09 -3.42 -10.25
N ILE A 100 7.92 -3.06 -9.72
CA ILE A 100 6.65 -3.71 -10.02
C ILE A 100 5.99 -2.94 -11.17
N SER A 101 6.30 -3.37 -12.39
CA SER A 101 5.78 -2.74 -13.61
C SER A 101 4.36 -3.21 -13.92
N PRO A 102 3.40 -2.29 -14.17
CA PRO A 102 2.09 -2.65 -14.73
C PRO A 102 2.28 -3.28 -16.10
N SER A 103 1.82 -4.53 -16.24
CA SER A 103 1.92 -5.33 -17.44
C SER A 103 1.44 -4.59 -18.69
N TRP A 104 2.36 -4.25 -19.57
CA TRP A 104 2.09 -4.14 -21.00
C TRP A 104 2.49 -5.46 -21.68
N PRO A 105 1.74 -5.93 -22.69
CA PRO A 105 2.15 -7.09 -23.48
C PRO A 105 3.40 -6.71 -24.29
N SER A 106 4.56 -7.12 -23.79
CA SER A 106 5.85 -6.75 -24.35
C SER A 106 6.17 -7.50 -25.64
N SER A 107 5.71 -6.99 -26.78
CA SER A 107 6.62 -6.84 -27.91
C SER A 107 7.49 -5.60 -27.59
N LEU A 108 8.83 -5.61 -27.62
CA LEU A 108 9.79 -6.54 -28.25
C LEU A 108 10.94 -6.98 -27.30
N SER A 109 10.93 -6.60 -26.01
CA SER A 109 11.93 -7.03 -25.03
C SER A 109 11.27 -7.42 -23.70
N LYS A 110 11.76 -8.51 -23.07
CA LYS A 110 11.09 -9.16 -21.93
C LYS A 110 11.28 -8.35 -20.62
N PRO A 111 10.22 -7.81 -19.98
CA PRO A 111 10.33 -7.27 -18.63
C PRO A 111 10.44 -8.43 -17.63
N LYS A 112 11.68 -8.85 -17.33
CA LYS A 112 11.97 -10.04 -16.49
C LYS A 112 11.70 -9.89 -14.98
N HIS A 113 11.10 -8.79 -14.51
CA HIS A 113 11.18 -8.36 -13.11
C HIS A 113 9.88 -8.46 -12.28
N GLN A 114 8.87 -9.20 -12.74
CA GLN A 114 7.61 -9.38 -11.98
C GLN A 114 7.62 -10.57 -11.00
N ALA A 115 8.57 -11.49 -11.10
CA ALA A 115 8.65 -12.63 -10.19
C ALA A 115 9.28 -12.21 -8.85
N PRO A 116 8.73 -12.68 -7.69
CA PRO A 116 9.44 -12.61 -6.43
C PRO A 116 10.81 -13.32 -6.54
N PRO A 117 11.85 -12.91 -5.78
CA PRO A 117 13.17 -13.53 -5.86
C PRO A 117 13.11 -15.04 -5.69
N SER A 118 13.80 -15.79 -6.56
CA SER A 118 13.80 -17.26 -6.57
C SER A 118 14.11 -17.89 -5.21
N LEU A 119 14.87 -17.18 -4.38
CA LEU A 119 15.18 -17.51 -2.98
C LEU A 119 13.92 -17.79 -2.14
N LEU A 120 12.82 -17.06 -2.36
CA LEU A 120 11.53 -17.26 -1.68
C LEU A 120 10.84 -18.58 -2.08
N HIS A 121 11.28 -19.22 -3.17
CA HIS A 121 10.66 -20.43 -3.70
C HIS A 121 11.41 -21.73 -3.32
N ILE A 122 12.59 -21.66 -2.70
CA ILE A 122 13.46 -22.83 -2.45
C ILE A 122 12.90 -23.79 -1.39
N SER A 123 12.67 -23.30 -0.16
CA SER A 123 12.17 -24.11 0.96
C SER A 123 11.40 -23.26 1.96
N ARG A 124 10.60 -23.87 2.85
CA ARG A 124 9.83 -23.13 3.86
C ARG A 124 10.74 -22.33 4.81
N ALA A 125 11.84 -22.93 5.28
CA ALA A 125 12.78 -22.27 6.19
C ALA A 125 13.48 -21.08 5.52
N ILE A 126 14.04 -21.28 4.32
CA ILE A 126 14.69 -20.21 3.54
C ILE A 126 13.68 -19.10 3.20
N ARG A 127 12.44 -19.46 2.83
CA ARG A 127 11.37 -18.48 2.54
C ARG A 127 11.09 -17.58 3.74
N ILE A 128 11.01 -18.11 4.96
CA ILE A 128 10.70 -17.33 6.16
C ILE A 128 11.81 -16.29 6.42
N GLU A 129 13.07 -16.73 6.42
CA GLU A 129 14.21 -15.84 6.67
C GLU A 129 14.41 -14.81 5.53
N ALA A 130 14.36 -15.26 4.28
CA ALA A 130 14.53 -14.38 3.12
C ALA A 130 13.35 -13.42 2.92
N ALA A 131 12.10 -13.82 3.22
CA ALA A 131 10.94 -12.94 3.17
C ALA A 131 11.07 -11.80 4.20
N TYR A 132 11.58 -12.09 5.40
CA TYR A 132 11.86 -11.04 6.37
C TYR A 132 12.81 -9.99 5.82
N THR A 133 13.98 -10.39 5.30
CA THR A 133 14.94 -9.44 4.72
C THR A 133 14.33 -8.70 3.51
N TYR A 134 13.68 -9.41 2.60
CA TYR A 134 13.08 -8.84 1.40
C TYR A 134 12.00 -7.79 1.71
N TYR A 135 10.93 -8.16 2.44
CA TYR A 135 9.81 -7.26 2.66
C TYR A 135 10.10 -6.11 3.64
N THR A 136 11.19 -6.18 4.42
CA THR A 136 11.58 -5.12 5.37
C THR A 136 12.71 -4.20 4.90
N ALA A 137 13.50 -4.61 3.89
CA ALA A 137 14.65 -3.84 3.40
C ALA A 137 14.57 -3.42 1.92
N THR A 138 13.82 -4.13 1.07
CA THR A 138 13.66 -3.78 -0.35
C THR A 138 12.68 -2.61 -0.51
N THR A 139 13.05 -1.60 -1.31
CA THR A 139 12.10 -0.59 -1.81
C THR A 139 11.26 -1.21 -2.92
N PHE A 140 9.93 -1.15 -2.80
CA PHE A 140 9.02 -1.62 -3.85
C PHE A 140 8.55 -0.42 -4.68
N HIS A 141 9.03 -0.32 -5.91
CA HIS A 141 8.76 0.81 -6.80
C HIS A 141 7.64 0.47 -7.79
N PHE A 142 6.62 1.31 -7.86
CA PHE A 142 5.50 1.22 -8.79
C PHE A 142 5.46 2.44 -9.71
N THR A 143 5.12 2.24 -10.99
CA THR A 143 4.83 3.33 -11.91
C THR A 143 3.34 3.36 -12.21
N VAL A 144 2.65 4.42 -11.76
CA VAL A 144 1.21 4.63 -11.94
C VAL A 144 0.97 5.56 -13.12
N ARG A 145 0.16 5.10 -14.07
CA ARG A 145 -0.24 5.84 -15.28
C ARG A 145 -1.73 6.12 -15.23
N ASN A 146 -2.20 7.24 -15.80
CA ASN A 146 -3.63 7.57 -15.85
C ASN A 146 -4.37 7.52 -14.50
N LEU A 147 -3.63 7.70 -13.39
CA LEU A 147 -4.12 7.55 -12.01
C LEU A 147 -4.73 6.15 -11.73
N ASP A 148 -4.23 5.12 -12.43
CA ASP A 148 -4.58 3.73 -12.20
C ASP A 148 -3.64 3.09 -11.15
N PHE A 149 -4.13 3.05 -9.91
CA PHE A 149 -3.43 2.42 -8.80
C PHE A 149 -3.71 0.91 -8.67
N SER A 150 -4.52 0.33 -9.57
CA SER A 150 -4.86 -1.10 -9.62
C SER A 150 -3.65 -2.06 -9.52
N PRO A 151 -2.47 -1.78 -10.12
CA PRO A 151 -1.29 -2.63 -9.96
C PRO A 151 -0.77 -2.68 -8.52
N VAL A 152 -0.88 -1.57 -7.79
CA VAL A 152 -0.45 -1.44 -6.39
C VAL A 152 -1.43 -2.17 -5.47
N THR A 153 -2.74 -2.01 -5.70
CA THR A 153 -3.77 -2.67 -4.90
C THR A 153 -3.74 -4.18 -5.07
N ARG A 154 -3.72 -4.67 -6.32
CA ARG A 154 -3.61 -6.10 -6.64
C ARG A 154 -2.37 -6.73 -5.99
N TRP A 155 -1.19 -6.13 -6.16
CA TRP A 155 0.03 -6.66 -5.55
C TRP A 155 -0.08 -6.80 -4.02
N LEU A 156 -0.64 -5.81 -3.32
CA LEU A 156 -0.86 -5.89 -1.87
C LEU A 156 -1.93 -6.89 -1.44
N GLU A 157 -2.91 -7.17 -2.30
CA GLU A 157 -3.99 -8.15 -2.06
C GLU A 157 -3.53 -9.59 -2.37
N ASP A 158 -2.67 -9.77 -3.38
CA ASP A 158 -2.07 -11.06 -3.76
C ASP A 158 -0.94 -11.52 -2.81
N LEU A 159 -0.39 -10.61 -1.97
CA LEU A 159 0.61 -10.99 -0.97
C LEU A 159 0.02 -11.90 0.11
N VAL A 160 0.72 -13.02 0.36
CA VAL A 160 0.49 -13.89 1.51
C VAL A 160 0.40 -13.05 2.80
N PRO A 161 -0.62 -13.21 3.66
CA PRO A 161 -0.83 -12.33 4.83
C PRO A 161 0.39 -12.21 5.76
N GLN A 162 1.18 -13.28 5.88
CA GLN A 162 2.44 -13.30 6.64
C GLN A 162 3.51 -12.37 6.04
N HIS A 163 3.58 -12.26 4.70
CA HIS A 163 4.49 -11.35 4.01
C HIS A 163 4.00 -9.91 4.08
N ARG A 164 2.69 -9.69 3.89
CA ARG A 164 2.06 -8.37 4.05
C ARG A 164 2.29 -7.79 5.45
N ALA A 165 2.24 -8.62 6.49
CA ALA A 165 2.54 -8.23 7.88
C ALA A 165 4.00 -7.80 8.14
N LEU A 166 4.92 -7.98 7.18
CA LEU A 166 6.29 -7.48 7.27
C LEU A 166 6.45 -6.06 6.70
N LEU A 167 5.57 -5.64 5.78
CA LEU A 167 5.59 -4.30 5.17
C LEU A 167 5.50 -3.11 6.17
N PRO A 168 4.81 -3.19 7.33
CA PRO A 168 4.87 -2.14 8.36
C PRO A 168 6.28 -1.85 8.85
N ARG A 169 7.15 -2.87 8.86
CA ARG A 169 8.55 -2.80 9.31
C ARG A 169 9.48 -2.31 8.21
N ASN A 170 9.00 -2.15 6.97
CA ASN A 170 9.79 -1.60 5.89
C ASN A 170 10.08 -0.13 6.17
N HIS A 171 11.35 0.18 6.37
CA HIS A 171 11.80 1.53 6.69
C HIS A 171 11.77 2.44 5.44
N ARG A 172 11.93 1.88 4.25
CA ARG A 172 11.87 2.57 2.96
C ARG A 172 10.43 2.74 2.47
N GLY A 173 9.59 1.74 2.72
CA GLY A 173 8.18 1.71 2.31
C GLY A 173 8.00 1.32 0.84
N LEU A 174 6.79 1.54 0.32
CA LEU A 174 6.52 1.54 -1.11
C LEU A 174 6.82 2.92 -1.69
N GLU A 175 7.31 2.93 -2.91
CA GLU A 175 7.51 4.13 -3.72
C GLU A 175 6.56 4.07 -4.92
N ILE A 176 5.69 5.07 -5.03
CA ILE A 176 4.69 5.15 -6.10
C ILE A 176 5.03 6.37 -6.96
N ASN A 177 5.70 6.13 -8.09
CA ASN A 177 5.93 7.14 -9.10
C ASN A 177 4.66 7.34 -9.94
N VAL A 178 4.00 8.48 -9.80
CA VAL A 178 2.79 8.83 -10.54
C VAL A 178 3.17 9.69 -11.74
N ILE A 179 2.95 9.18 -12.95
CA ILE A 179 3.20 9.97 -14.16
C ILE A 179 2.24 11.17 -14.16
N PRO A 180 2.71 12.43 -14.23
CA PRO A 180 1.86 13.62 -14.30
C PRO A 180 1.19 13.81 -15.67
N ALA A 181 0.93 12.72 -16.40
CA ALA A 181 0.33 12.75 -17.72
C ALA A 181 -0.89 11.83 -17.75
N VAL A 182 -2.00 12.41 -18.20
CA VAL A 182 -3.30 11.75 -18.28
C VAL A 182 -3.67 11.66 -19.76
N LYS A 183 -3.46 10.49 -20.36
CA LYS A 183 -3.59 10.21 -21.79
C LYS A 183 -4.86 9.37 -22.04
N SER A 184 -5.67 9.76 -23.02
CA SER A 184 -6.82 8.97 -23.50
C SER A 184 -6.31 7.75 -24.29
N THR A 185 -6.07 6.64 -23.59
CA THR A 185 -5.45 5.43 -24.16
C THR A 185 -6.43 4.48 -24.86
N PHE A 186 -7.72 4.46 -24.50
CA PHE A 186 -8.74 3.62 -25.16
C PHE A 186 -10.11 4.29 -25.26
N THR A 187 -10.90 3.87 -26.26
CA THR A 187 -12.24 4.39 -26.55
C THR A 187 -13.33 3.33 -26.41
N TYR A 188 -13.91 3.19 -25.21
CA TYR A 188 -15.26 2.67 -25.03
C TYR A 188 -16.22 3.86 -24.86
N PRO A 189 -17.49 3.85 -25.34
CA PRO A 189 -18.38 5.01 -25.25
C PRO A 189 -18.59 5.52 -23.80
N PRO A 190 -18.39 6.83 -23.53
CA PRO A 190 -18.07 7.91 -24.48
C PRO A 190 -16.60 7.92 -24.94
N LYS A 191 -16.33 8.34 -26.19
CA LYS A 191 -14.94 8.43 -26.71
C LYS A 191 -14.10 9.39 -25.87
N GLY A 192 -12.83 9.06 -25.61
CA GLY A 192 -11.82 9.97 -25.03
C GLY A 192 -11.42 9.72 -23.57
N TRP A 193 -11.48 8.47 -23.08
CA TRP A 193 -11.52 8.16 -21.65
C TRP A 193 -10.27 7.44 -21.11
N LEU A 194 -10.07 7.54 -19.78
CA LEU A 194 -8.85 7.13 -19.09
C LEU A 194 -8.88 5.65 -18.70
N LEU A 195 -8.26 4.80 -19.51
CA LEU A 195 -8.31 3.34 -19.37
C LEU A 195 -6.94 2.70 -19.60
N ASP A 196 -6.14 2.64 -18.53
CA ASP A 196 -5.00 1.72 -18.42
C ASP A 196 -5.36 0.43 -17.64
N ALA A 197 -6.61 0.32 -17.18
CA ALA A 197 -7.18 -0.84 -16.49
C ALA A 197 -8.58 -1.17 -17.02
N ASP A 198 -9.03 -2.39 -16.71
CA ASP A 198 -10.34 -2.91 -17.09
C ASP A 198 -11.47 -2.00 -16.61
N MET A 199 -12.51 -1.81 -17.43
CA MET A 199 -13.60 -0.86 -17.09
C MET A 199 -14.30 -1.18 -15.77
N GLU A 200 -14.31 -2.43 -15.32
CA GLU A 200 -14.85 -2.79 -14.01
C GLU A 200 -14.12 -2.05 -12.87
N HIS A 201 -12.80 -1.89 -12.93
CA HIS A 201 -12.03 -1.12 -11.94
C HIS A 201 -12.42 0.36 -11.97
N HIS A 202 -12.63 0.92 -13.16
CA HIS A 202 -13.10 2.30 -13.33
C HIS A 202 -14.50 2.50 -12.73
N TRP A 203 -15.45 1.59 -12.98
CA TRP A 203 -16.79 1.67 -12.39
C TRP A 203 -16.77 1.45 -10.88
N ARG A 204 -16.01 0.48 -10.37
CA ARG A 204 -15.80 0.27 -8.92
C ARG A 204 -15.25 1.53 -8.24
N ALA A 205 -14.35 2.27 -8.90
CA ALA A 205 -13.82 3.52 -8.36
C ALA A 205 -14.84 4.68 -8.36
N CYS A 206 -15.73 4.74 -9.36
CA CYS A 206 -16.77 5.77 -9.42
C CYS A 206 -17.98 5.49 -8.52
N GLN A 207 -18.30 4.20 -8.30
CA GLN A 207 -19.53 3.74 -7.64
C GLN A 207 -19.81 4.35 -6.25
N PRO A 208 -18.81 4.58 -5.36
CA PRO A 208 -19.05 5.29 -4.10
C PRO A 208 -19.52 6.73 -4.31
N PHE A 209 -19.00 7.41 -5.33
CA PHE A 209 -19.12 8.87 -5.49
C PHE A 209 -20.30 9.31 -6.36
N GLY A 210 -20.77 8.45 -7.26
CA GLY A 210 -22.00 8.65 -8.02
C GLY A 210 -22.05 7.89 -9.33
N ASN A 211 -23.13 8.10 -10.08
CA ASN A 211 -23.26 7.57 -11.44
C ASN A 211 -22.77 8.61 -12.45
N ILE A 212 -21.81 8.20 -13.26
CA ILE A 212 -21.15 9.01 -14.26
C ILE A 212 -22.09 9.55 -15.35
N TYR A 213 -23.15 8.80 -15.68
CA TYR A 213 -24.17 9.20 -16.64
C TYR A 213 -25.07 10.34 -16.11
N THR A 214 -24.97 10.71 -14.83
CA THR A 214 -25.65 11.88 -14.24
C THR A 214 -24.81 13.16 -14.31
N VAL A 215 -23.60 13.11 -14.88
CA VAL A 215 -22.72 14.27 -15.05
C VAL A 215 -22.88 14.83 -16.46
N HIS A 216 -23.28 16.10 -16.55
CA HIS A 216 -23.52 16.78 -17.84
C HIS A 216 -22.24 17.48 -18.35
N GLY A 217 -21.93 17.25 -19.63
CA GLY A 217 -20.75 17.79 -20.33
C GLY A 217 -19.52 16.87 -20.23
N GLU A 218 -18.86 16.59 -21.36
CA GLU A 218 -17.73 15.64 -21.42
C GLU A 218 -16.55 16.06 -20.54
N ALA A 219 -16.22 17.37 -20.48
CA ALA A 219 -15.17 17.87 -19.60
C ALA A 219 -15.47 17.59 -18.11
N HIS A 220 -16.72 17.80 -17.67
CA HIS A 220 -17.13 17.49 -16.29
C HIS A 220 -17.13 15.99 -16.01
N LYS A 221 -17.50 15.15 -16.98
CA LYS A 221 -17.39 13.69 -16.84
C LYS A 221 -15.93 13.27 -16.65
N MET A 222 -15.00 13.82 -17.42
CA MET A 222 -13.57 13.57 -17.25
C MET A 222 -13.04 14.05 -15.89
N HIS A 223 -13.43 15.24 -15.43
CA HIS A 223 -13.13 15.69 -14.06
C HIS A 223 -13.71 14.73 -13.01
N PHE A 224 -14.93 14.24 -13.19
CA PHE A 224 -15.54 13.26 -12.29
C PHE A 224 -14.78 11.93 -12.26
N VAL A 225 -14.28 11.41 -13.40
CA VAL A 225 -13.38 10.24 -13.44
C VAL A 225 -12.12 10.47 -12.61
N VAL A 226 -11.41 11.57 -12.90
CA VAL A 226 -10.14 11.90 -12.26
C VAL A 226 -10.31 12.06 -10.75
N PHE A 227 -11.39 12.74 -10.33
CA PHE A 227 -11.81 12.81 -8.94
C PHE A 227 -12.01 11.40 -8.36
N CYS A 228 -12.79 10.53 -8.99
CA CYS A 228 -13.08 9.19 -8.46
C CYS A 228 -11.82 8.32 -8.35
N ARG A 229 -10.90 8.39 -9.31
CA ARG A 229 -9.61 7.67 -9.26
C ARG A 229 -8.77 8.11 -8.05
N LEU A 230 -8.57 9.42 -7.86
CA LEU A 230 -7.82 9.97 -6.72
C LEU A 230 -8.54 9.67 -5.39
N ALA A 231 -9.85 9.89 -5.34
CA ALA A 231 -10.65 9.74 -4.13
C ALA A 231 -10.75 8.27 -3.68
N GLU A 232 -10.89 7.33 -4.61
CA GLU A 232 -10.87 5.89 -4.30
C GLU A 232 -9.51 5.47 -3.76
N TRP A 233 -8.42 5.86 -4.44
CA TRP A 233 -7.06 5.57 -4.00
C TRP A 233 -6.77 6.12 -2.61
N TRP A 234 -7.04 7.41 -2.36
CA TRP A 234 -6.80 8.04 -1.06
C TRP A 234 -7.67 7.43 0.05
N ARG A 235 -8.90 7.03 -0.26
CA ARG A 235 -9.79 6.29 0.67
C ARG A 235 -9.21 4.91 1.01
N TRP A 236 -8.78 4.15 0.01
CA TRP A 236 -8.22 2.80 0.19
C TRP A 236 -6.91 2.86 0.96
N TRP A 237 -5.98 3.72 0.53
CA TRP A 237 -4.68 3.87 1.17
C TRP A 237 -4.76 4.48 2.57
N GLY A 238 -5.62 5.49 2.78
CA GLY A 238 -5.88 6.05 4.10
C GLY A 238 -6.40 5.01 5.09
N ALA A 239 -7.27 4.09 4.65
CA ALA A 239 -7.75 2.98 5.47
C ALA A 239 -6.66 1.96 5.83
N LEU A 240 -5.64 1.77 4.99
CA LEU A 240 -4.46 0.94 5.29
C LEU A 240 -3.49 1.63 6.26
N GLN A 241 -3.25 2.94 6.10
CA GLN A 241 -2.40 3.70 7.01
C GLN A 241 -2.98 3.78 8.42
N LEU A 242 -4.29 3.93 8.58
CA LEU A 242 -4.95 3.94 9.89
C LEU A 242 -4.78 2.62 10.67
N LYS A 243 -4.51 1.51 9.96
CA LYS A 243 -4.17 0.21 10.56
C LYS A 243 -2.66 0.01 10.75
N GLY A 244 -1.83 0.97 10.31
CA GLY A 244 -0.38 0.89 10.32
C GLY A 244 0.20 -0.14 9.35
N GLU A 245 -0.54 -0.54 8.30
CA GLU A 245 -0.16 -1.68 7.46
C GLU A 245 1.04 -1.40 6.55
N VAL A 246 1.14 -0.21 5.92
CA VAL A 246 2.19 0.08 4.92
C VAL A 246 2.52 1.57 4.87
N LYS A 247 3.80 1.91 4.67
CA LYS A 247 4.24 3.28 4.32
C LYS A 247 4.28 3.47 2.80
N CYS A 248 3.79 4.59 2.31
CA CYS A 248 3.92 5.03 0.91
C CYS A 248 4.64 6.37 0.84
N ASN A 249 5.52 6.51 -0.16
CA ASN A 249 6.10 7.74 -0.64
C ASN A 249 5.66 7.95 -2.11
N TYR A 250 5.29 9.17 -2.48
CA TYR A 250 4.96 9.50 -3.88
C TYR A 250 6.16 10.17 -4.55
N ALA A 251 6.39 9.80 -5.81
CA ALA A 251 7.27 10.47 -6.74
C ALA A 251 6.49 10.88 -8.00
N PHE A 252 7.06 11.78 -8.80
CA PHE A 252 6.43 12.32 -10.02
C PHE A 252 7.44 12.38 -11.18
N GLU A 253 8.36 11.42 -11.23
CA GLU A 253 9.47 11.37 -12.16
C GLU A 253 9.06 10.95 -13.58
N GLN A 254 9.38 11.83 -14.52
CA GLN A 254 9.09 11.69 -15.94
C GLN A 254 10.32 11.31 -16.78
N SER A 255 11.52 11.22 -16.18
CA SER A 255 12.74 10.92 -16.93
C SER A 255 12.60 9.62 -17.76
N PRO A 256 12.89 9.64 -19.08
CA PRO A 256 12.82 8.46 -19.94
C PRO A 256 13.65 7.26 -19.42
N PHE A 257 14.71 7.52 -18.65
CA PHE A 257 15.58 6.50 -18.06
C PHE A 257 14.95 5.80 -16.84
N ALA A 258 14.19 6.54 -16.03
CA ALA A 258 13.41 5.98 -14.92
C ALA A 258 12.04 5.44 -15.37
N ASN A 259 11.56 5.88 -16.53
CA ASN A 259 10.20 5.72 -16.97
C ASN A 259 10.08 5.64 -18.50
N PRO A 260 9.82 4.47 -19.12
CA PRO A 260 9.75 4.35 -20.59
C PRO A 260 8.53 5.06 -21.20
N PHE A 261 7.66 5.66 -20.39
CA PHE A 261 6.53 6.50 -20.83
C PHE A 261 6.76 8.00 -20.57
N GLY A 262 7.98 8.33 -20.13
CA GLY A 262 8.47 9.67 -19.89
C GLY A 262 8.34 10.60 -21.09
N ILE A 263 8.10 11.87 -20.81
CA ILE A 263 8.28 12.95 -21.78
C ILE A 263 9.71 13.46 -21.57
N PRO A 264 10.47 13.82 -22.62
CA PRO A 264 11.83 14.31 -22.41
C PRO A 264 11.86 15.56 -21.54
N ASP A 265 12.85 15.62 -20.64
CA ASP A 265 12.91 16.48 -19.44
C ASP A 265 12.60 17.99 -19.67
N PHE A 266 12.72 18.50 -20.90
CA PHE A 266 12.47 19.90 -21.25
C PHE A 266 10.99 20.35 -21.19
N LEU A 267 10.04 19.43 -20.99
CA LEU A 267 8.61 19.75 -20.79
C LEU A 267 8.08 19.42 -19.39
N ASP A 268 8.91 18.89 -18.48
CA ASP A 268 8.45 18.34 -17.19
C ASP A 268 7.64 19.34 -16.35
N GLU A 269 8.12 20.58 -16.22
CA GLU A 269 7.44 21.67 -15.50
C GLU A 269 6.05 21.96 -16.11
N VAL A 270 5.99 22.05 -17.44
CA VAL A 270 4.75 22.35 -18.19
C VAL A 270 3.74 21.22 -17.99
N VAL A 271 4.18 19.96 -18.08
CA VAL A 271 3.34 18.78 -17.86
C VAL A 271 2.83 18.74 -16.43
N LEU A 272 3.65 19.05 -15.43
CA LEU A 272 3.24 19.12 -14.02
C LEU A 272 2.26 20.27 -13.73
N ARG A 273 2.48 21.46 -14.31
CA ARG A 273 1.53 22.59 -14.19
C ARG A 273 0.19 22.26 -14.86
N GLN A 274 0.21 21.62 -16.04
CA GLN A 274 -1.00 21.11 -16.68
C GLN A 274 -1.68 20.03 -15.81
N PHE A 275 -0.92 19.10 -15.24
CA PHE A 275 -1.43 18.06 -14.35
C PHE A 275 -2.12 18.65 -13.12
N LEU A 276 -1.49 19.60 -12.43
CA LEU A 276 -2.10 20.27 -11.29
C LEU A 276 -3.37 21.00 -11.74
N ARG A 277 -3.32 21.81 -12.80
CA ARG A 277 -4.45 22.58 -13.31
C ARG A 277 -5.65 21.73 -13.73
N HIS A 278 -5.43 20.64 -14.46
CA HIS A 278 -6.48 19.84 -15.10
C HIS A 278 -6.87 18.56 -14.34
N HIS A 279 -6.01 18.08 -13.42
CA HIS A 279 -6.20 16.80 -12.74
C HIS A 279 -6.02 16.88 -11.21
N GLY A 280 -5.02 17.61 -10.71
CA GLY A 280 -4.80 17.81 -9.27
C GLY A 280 -5.89 18.68 -8.62
N CYS A 281 -6.17 19.86 -9.20
CA CYS A 281 -7.17 20.82 -8.73
C CYS A 281 -8.63 20.36 -8.95
N VAL A 282 -8.86 19.25 -9.66
CA VAL A 282 -10.21 18.66 -9.88
C VAL A 282 -10.95 18.45 -8.57
N VAL A 283 -10.23 18.10 -7.50
CA VAL A 283 -10.74 17.91 -6.13
C VAL A 283 -11.44 19.14 -5.53
N GLY A 284 -11.15 20.34 -6.05
CA GLY A 284 -11.80 21.60 -5.66
C GLY A 284 -12.83 22.12 -6.66
N MET A 285 -13.12 21.41 -7.75
CA MET A 285 -14.03 21.89 -8.79
C MET A 285 -15.51 21.70 -8.39
N THR A 286 -16.31 22.72 -8.69
CA THR A 286 -17.76 22.74 -8.41
C THR A 286 -18.54 21.58 -9.07
N CYS A 287 -18.04 21.05 -10.19
CA CYS A 287 -18.65 19.90 -10.88
C CYS A 287 -18.55 18.58 -10.11
N VAL A 288 -17.56 18.39 -9.23
CA VAL A 288 -17.42 17.20 -8.37
C VAL A 288 -17.85 17.42 -6.92
N ASP A 289 -18.20 18.65 -6.56
CA ASP A 289 -18.54 19.06 -5.19
C ASP A 289 -19.73 18.28 -4.61
N LYS A 290 -20.71 17.92 -5.46
CA LYS A 290 -21.86 17.07 -5.07
C LYS A 290 -21.43 15.62 -4.77
N ALA A 291 -20.38 15.12 -5.40
CA ALA A 291 -19.94 13.72 -5.31
C ALA A 291 -19.28 13.42 -3.96
N TRP A 292 -18.37 14.28 -3.51
CA TRP A 292 -17.72 14.11 -2.20
C TRP A 292 -18.65 14.46 -1.03
N ARG A 293 -19.48 15.52 -1.15
CA ARG A 293 -20.41 15.92 -0.07
C ARG A 293 -21.44 14.83 0.27
N ARG A 294 -21.93 14.08 -0.73
CA ARG A 294 -22.80 12.90 -0.52
C ARG A 294 -22.13 11.81 0.32
N ASN A 295 -20.80 11.76 0.31
CA ASN A 295 -19.97 10.70 0.88
C ASN A 295 -19.09 11.20 2.04
N ARG A 296 -19.56 12.18 2.81
CA ARG A 296 -18.80 12.81 3.91
C ARG A 296 -18.32 11.85 5.02
N ARG A 297 -18.90 10.65 5.13
CA ARG A 297 -18.40 9.59 6.03
C ARG A 297 -17.18 8.86 5.46
N VAL A 298 -17.05 8.83 4.13
CA VAL A 298 -15.95 8.21 3.39
C VAL A 298 -14.78 9.19 3.23
N SER A 299 -15.08 10.49 3.13
CA SER A 299 -14.08 11.56 2.94
C SER A 299 -13.08 11.72 4.07
N ALA A 300 -13.44 11.35 5.30
CA ALA A 300 -12.57 11.40 6.48
C ALA A 300 -11.25 10.61 6.29
N GLY A 301 -11.29 9.46 5.59
CA GLY A 301 -10.09 8.69 5.27
C GLY A 301 -9.28 9.26 4.10
N MET A 302 -9.95 9.98 3.18
CA MET A 302 -9.32 10.56 1.99
C MET A 302 -8.48 11.79 2.30
N LYS A 303 -8.92 12.63 3.27
CA LYS A 303 -8.32 13.93 3.55
C LYS A 303 -6.83 13.86 3.92
N GLY A 304 -6.46 12.94 4.82
CA GLY A 304 -5.07 12.79 5.26
C GLY A 304 -4.15 12.41 4.09
N GLU A 305 -4.58 11.46 3.27
CA GLU A 305 -3.76 10.97 2.17
C GLU A 305 -3.73 11.91 0.96
N GLY A 306 -4.85 12.59 0.65
CA GLY A 306 -4.88 13.61 -0.39
C GLY A 306 -3.99 14.81 -0.08
N VAL A 307 -3.88 15.20 1.20
CA VAL A 307 -2.90 16.22 1.63
C VAL A 307 -1.47 15.70 1.44
N ARG A 308 -1.15 14.48 1.89
CA ARG A 308 0.19 13.89 1.71
C ARG A 308 0.60 13.74 0.24
N PHE A 309 -0.35 13.39 -0.64
CA PHE A 309 -0.14 13.32 -2.08
C PHE A 309 0.21 14.70 -2.66
N LEU A 310 -0.57 15.73 -2.32
CA LEU A 310 -0.34 17.10 -2.78
C LEU A 310 0.96 17.69 -2.20
N GLU A 311 1.32 17.40 -0.95
CA GLU A 311 2.59 17.81 -0.34
C GLU A 311 3.81 17.14 -0.99
N ALA A 312 3.68 15.88 -1.43
CA ALA A 312 4.73 15.20 -2.18
C ALA A 312 4.89 15.80 -3.58
N LEU A 313 3.78 16.10 -4.26
CA LEU A 313 3.76 16.78 -5.57
C LEU A 313 4.40 18.17 -5.49
N ASP A 314 4.01 18.95 -4.47
CA ASP A 314 4.54 20.28 -4.18
C ASP A 314 6.05 20.26 -3.93
N ARG A 315 6.51 19.36 -3.05
CA ARG A 315 7.96 19.19 -2.78
C ARG A 315 8.73 18.77 -4.02
N TRP A 316 8.17 17.89 -4.85
CA TRP A 316 8.82 17.40 -6.07
C TRP A 316 9.02 18.54 -7.09
N TYR A 317 8.04 19.45 -7.20
CA TYR A 317 8.12 20.66 -8.02
C TYR A 317 9.09 21.70 -7.45
N MET A 318 8.93 22.06 -6.17
CA MET A 318 9.74 23.11 -5.53
C MET A 318 11.23 22.78 -5.51
N ASN A 319 11.59 21.51 -5.30
CA ASN A 319 12.98 21.05 -5.35
C ASN A 319 13.65 21.20 -6.73
N ARG A 320 12.90 21.52 -7.79
CA ARG A 320 13.40 21.72 -9.17
C ARG A 320 13.20 23.14 -9.71
N TRP A 321 12.07 23.78 -9.40
CA TRP A 321 11.65 25.06 -10.01
C TRP A 321 11.17 26.10 -9.00
N GLY A 322 11.44 25.92 -7.70
CA GLY A 322 10.92 26.80 -6.64
C GLY A 322 11.33 28.28 -6.75
N ASP A 323 12.46 28.57 -7.39
CA ASP A 323 13.02 29.93 -7.51
C ASP A 323 12.48 30.72 -8.73
N GLN A 324 11.57 30.14 -9.53
CA GLN A 324 11.06 30.77 -10.76
C GLN A 324 9.76 31.55 -10.54
N GLU A 325 9.49 32.58 -11.37
CA GLU A 325 8.22 33.32 -11.33
C GLU A 325 6.97 32.43 -11.53
N SER A 326 7.12 31.32 -12.27
CA SER A 326 6.06 30.31 -12.44
C SER A 326 5.62 29.66 -11.12
N ALA A 327 6.47 29.65 -10.10
CA ALA A 327 6.15 29.15 -8.77
C ALA A 327 5.00 29.92 -8.10
N ASN A 328 4.74 31.18 -8.47
CA ASN A 328 3.61 31.94 -7.91
C ASN A 328 2.25 31.40 -8.37
N GLU A 329 2.11 31.02 -9.64
CA GLU A 329 0.88 30.35 -10.12
C GLU A 329 0.75 28.97 -9.48
N TRP A 330 1.85 28.20 -9.43
CA TRP A 330 1.89 26.88 -8.79
C TRP A 330 1.45 26.95 -7.33
N ASN A 331 2.04 27.83 -6.52
CA ASN A 331 1.71 28.04 -5.11
C ASN A 331 0.21 28.32 -4.92
N THR A 332 -0.34 29.23 -5.74
CA THR A 332 -1.75 29.59 -5.70
C THR A 332 -2.64 28.36 -5.97
N ARG A 333 -2.36 27.62 -7.05
CA ARG A 333 -3.10 26.40 -7.43
C ARG A 333 -2.96 25.27 -6.42
N MET A 334 -1.78 25.12 -5.85
CA MET A 334 -1.46 24.09 -4.86
C MET A 334 -2.20 24.35 -3.55
N GLU A 335 -2.23 25.59 -3.05
CA GLU A 335 -3.03 25.92 -1.87
C GLU A 335 -4.53 25.89 -2.15
N GLU A 336 -5.02 26.22 -3.36
CA GLU A 336 -6.41 25.95 -3.76
C GLU A 336 -6.76 24.46 -3.63
N ALA A 337 -5.91 23.57 -4.15
CA ALA A 337 -6.10 22.12 -4.09
C ALA A 337 -6.02 21.59 -2.64
N LYS A 338 -5.00 21.97 -1.88
CA LYS A 338 -4.85 21.59 -0.46
C LYS A 338 -6.04 22.10 0.36
N LYS A 339 -6.51 23.34 0.14
CA LYS A 339 -7.69 23.92 0.82
C LYS A 339 -8.97 23.19 0.47
N ALA A 340 -9.13 22.72 -0.77
CA ALA A 340 -10.25 21.86 -1.16
C ALA A 340 -10.24 20.52 -0.41
N VAL A 341 -9.12 19.78 -0.44
CA VAL A 341 -8.98 18.50 0.28
C VAL A 341 -9.13 18.69 1.81
N ARG A 342 -8.67 19.82 2.37
CA ARG A 342 -8.85 20.13 3.81
C ARG A 342 -10.32 20.37 4.22
N ARG A 343 -11.24 20.69 3.29
CA ARG A 343 -12.69 20.89 3.56
C ARG A 343 -13.49 19.59 3.64
N TRP A 344 -12.92 18.50 3.13
CA TRP A 344 -13.51 17.16 3.10
C TRP A 344 -13.58 16.52 4.49
#